data_AF-A0A066RNL7-F1
#
_entry.id   AF-A0A066RNL7-F1
#
_cell.length_a   1.000
_cell.length_b   1.000
_cell.length_c   1.000
_cell.angle_alpha   90.00
_cell.angle_beta   90.00
_cell.angle_gamma   90.00
#
_symmetry.space_group_name_H-M   'P 1'
#
loop_
_entity.id
_entity.type
_entity.pdbx_description
1 polymer ?
#
loop_
_entity_poly.entity_id
_entity_poly.type
_entity_poly.pdbx_seq_one_letter_code
_entity_poly.pdbx_strand_id
1 'polypeptide(L)'
;MKTIVMLSSLLFVTPALAALPSVEQATEASAGTLILNGVAYQRLADHQPKTRQKRSLSAPLASAENAVLRKGDQLLTLDTVGETVEVTGSFLIRLGQDVDASAFAAQHQLELVYASGEIALLKAEAGRNLLPVLQALENSYQVEQVTLELNSQLNQPQ
;
A
#
# COMPACT_ATOMS: atom_id res chain seq x y z
N MET A 1 52.88 -62.89 21.39
CA MET A 1 52.55 -63.39 20.04
C MET A 1 51.80 -62.30 19.30
N LYS A 2 52.14 -62.10 18.02
CA LYS A 2 51.64 -61.08 17.09
C LYS A 2 50.35 -61.55 16.39
N THR A 3 49.37 -60.65 16.27
CA THR A 3 48.30 -60.54 15.23
C THR A 3 47.45 -59.33 15.63
N ILE A 4 47.47 -58.12 15.02
CA ILE A 4 47.15 -57.66 13.65
C ILE A 4 45.86 -58.26 13.08
N VAL A 5 44.76 -57.49 13.15
CA VAL A 5 43.64 -57.41 12.17
C VAL A 5 43.07 -55.98 12.30
N MET A 6 43.41 -55.06 11.38
CA MET A 6 42.59 -54.55 10.27
C MET A 6 41.17 -54.08 10.67
N LEU A 7 40.91 -52.77 10.66
CA LEU A 7 40.46 -51.98 9.50
C LEU A 7 38.93 -52.04 9.34
N SER A 8 38.23 -50.95 9.65
CA SER A 8 37.20 -50.39 8.74
C SER A 8 36.61 -49.11 9.31
N SER A 9 36.86 -48.05 8.56
CA SER A 9 36.32 -46.71 8.67
C SER A 9 34.84 -46.69 8.32
N LEU A 10 34.01 -45.99 9.10
CA LEU A 10 32.72 -45.49 8.63
C LEU A 10 32.64 -44.00 8.97
N LEU A 11 33.02 -43.17 8.00
CA LEU A 11 32.73 -41.73 7.99
C LEU A 11 31.24 -41.57 7.65
N PHE A 12 30.45 -41.14 8.62
CA PHE A 12 29.10 -40.63 8.34
C PHE A 12 29.24 -39.22 7.75
N VAL A 13 28.99 -39.10 6.46
CA VAL A 13 28.77 -37.81 5.79
C VAL A 13 27.33 -37.42 6.06
N THR A 14 27.10 -36.46 6.95
CA THR A 14 25.81 -35.78 7.09
C THR A 14 25.59 -34.88 5.88
N PRO A 15 24.51 -35.03 5.09
CA PRO A 15 24.13 -33.99 4.15
C PRO A 15 23.69 -32.77 4.96
N ALA A 16 24.45 -31.69 4.89
CA ALA A 16 23.95 -30.37 5.26
C ALA A 16 22.78 -30.06 4.31
N LEU A 17 21.55 -30.16 4.82
CA LEU A 17 20.39 -29.60 4.15
C LEU A 17 20.65 -28.10 4.04
N ALA A 18 21.01 -27.65 2.85
CA ALA A 18 20.94 -26.24 2.50
C ALA A 18 19.48 -25.81 2.72
N ALA A 19 19.22 -25.07 3.79
CA ALA A 19 17.99 -24.33 3.94
C ALA A 19 17.90 -23.39 2.73
N LEU A 20 17.01 -23.73 1.81
CA LEU A 20 16.61 -22.84 0.73
C LEU A 20 16.23 -21.50 1.37
N PRO A 21 16.60 -20.35 0.78
CA PRO A 21 16.07 -19.08 1.24
C PRO A 21 14.55 -19.21 1.14
N SER A 22 13.87 -19.13 2.29
CA SER A 22 12.44 -18.85 2.32
C SER A 22 12.27 -17.56 1.55
N VAL A 23 11.85 -17.68 0.30
CA VAL A 23 11.31 -16.59 -0.47
C VAL A 23 10.13 -16.12 0.38
N GLU A 24 10.31 -15.00 1.10
CA GLU A 24 9.19 -14.21 1.56
C GLU A 24 8.32 -13.99 0.33
N GLN A 25 7.28 -14.80 0.22
CA GLN A 25 6.21 -14.57 -0.72
C GLN A 25 5.63 -13.23 -0.30
N ALA A 26 6.07 -12.17 -0.96
CA ALA A 26 5.30 -10.96 -1.11
C ALA A 26 3.96 -11.43 -1.68
N THR A 27 3.01 -11.68 -0.78
CA THR A 27 1.60 -11.78 -1.08
C THR A 27 1.19 -10.41 -1.59
N GLU A 28 1.45 -10.17 -2.87
CA GLU A 28 0.85 -9.08 -3.62
C GLU A 28 -0.66 -9.33 -3.58
N ALA A 29 -1.31 -8.59 -2.68
CA ALA A 29 -2.74 -8.60 -2.50
C ALA A 29 -3.42 -8.27 -3.83
N SER A 30 -4.13 -9.25 -4.36
CA SER A 30 -4.94 -9.11 -5.57
C SER A 30 -5.98 -8.01 -5.39
N ALA A 31 -6.18 -7.22 -6.46
CA ALA A 31 -7.17 -6.15 -6.66
C ALA A 31 -8.42 -6.23 -5.75
N GLY A 32 -8.30 -5.69 -4.54
CA GLY A 32 -9.43 -5.44 -3.66
C GLY A 32 -10.17 -4.18 -4.08
N THR A 33 -11.49 -4.15 -3.86
CA THR A 33 -12.27 -2.92 -3.93
C THR A 33 -11.83 -2.00 -2.79
N LEU A 34 -11.50 -0.75 -3.12
CA LEU A 34 -11.14 0.30 -2.18
C LEU A 34 -12.29 1.30 -2.07
N ILE A 35 -12.71 1.63 -0.87
CA ILE A 35 -13.65 2.73 -0.65
C ILE A 35 -12.84 3.97 -0.29
N LEU A 36 -12.86 4.99 -1.13
CA LEU A 36 -12.14 6.25 -0.94
C LEU A 36 -13.12 7.40 -1.09
N ASN A 37 -13.14 8.32 -0.12
CA ASN A 37 -14.07 9.46 -0.10
C ASN A 37 -15.55 9.03 -0.29
N GLY A 38 -15.92 7.83 0.17
CA GLY A 38 -17.26 7.25 0.02
C GLY A 38 -17.58 6.60 -1.34
N VAL A 39 -16.62 6.56 -2.28
CA VAL A 39 -16.78 5.99 -3.63
C VAL A 39 -15.99 4.68 -3.75
N ALA A 40 -16.55 3.71 -4.46
CA ALA A 40 -15.91 2.41 -4.68
C ALA A 40 -14.97 2.44 -5.90
N TYR A 41 -13.72 2.04 -5.69
CA TYR A 41 -12.67 1.98 -6.70
C TYR A 41 -12.08 0.57 -6.81
N GLN A 42 -11.62 0.24 -8.01
CA GLN A 42 -10.77 -0.91 -8.26
C GLN A 42 -9.41 -0.43 -8.73
N ARG A 43 -8.33 -0.92 -8.10
CA ARG A 43 -6.98 -0.62 -8.58
C ARG A 43 -6.76 -1.23 -9.97
N LEU A 44 -6.27 -0.42 -10.90
CA LEU A 44 -5.75 -0.89 -12.17
C LEU A 44 -4.31 -1.38 -11.95
N ALA A 45 -4.08 -2.65 -12.24
CA ALA A 45 -2.79 -3.31 -12.02
C ALA A 45 -1.79 -2.93 -13.13
N ASP A 46 -1.28 -1.70 -13.08
CA ASP A 46 -0.22 -1.26 -13.99
C ASP A 46 1.08 -1.09 -13.22
N HIS A 47 1.76 -2.21 -12.92
CA HIS A 47 3.22 -2.33 -12.71
C HIS A 47 3.68 -3.78 -12.43
N GLN A 48 2.94 -4.82 -12.86
CA GLN A 48 3.48 -6.19 -12.82
C GLN A 48 4.04 -6.61 -14.19
N PRO A 49 5.29 -7.12 -14.27
CA PRO A 49 5.73 -7.84 -15.46
C PRO A 49 4.76 -9.01 -15.66
N LYS A 50 4.11 -9.06 -16.84
CA LYS A 50 3.09 -10.06 -17.19
C LYS A 50 3.67 -11.48 -17.18
N THR A 51 3.80 -12.12 -16.02
CA THR A 51 3.97 -13.56 -15.94
C THR A 51 2.61 -14.21 -16.14
N ARG A 52 2.43 -14.76 -17.34
CA ARG A 52 1.28 -15.54 -17.80
C ARG A 52 1.09 -16.77 -16.91
N GLN A 53 0.44 -16.62 -15.76
CA GLN A 53 0.04 -17.76 -14.92
C GLN A 53 -1.42 -18.14 -15.18
N LYS A 54 -1.62 -19.44 -15.38
CA LYS A 54 -2.89 -20.09 -15.74
C LYS A 54 -3.94 -19.80 -14.66
N ARG A 55 -5.15 -19.44 -15.10
CA ARG A 55 -6.35 -19.27 -14.28
C ARG A 55 -6.59 -20.51 -13.40
N SER A 56 -6.43 -20.37 -12.09
CA SER A 56 -7.08 -21.22 -11.09
C SER A 56 -8.23 -20.42 -10.48
N LEU A 57 -9.42 -21.03 -10.48
CA LEU A 57 -10.64 -20.49 -9.87
C LEU A 57 -10.50 -20.45 -8.34
N SER A 58 -11.11 -19.41 -7.76
CA SER A 58 -11.37 -19.20 -6.33
C SER A 58 -10.18 -18.73 -5.49
N ALA A 59 -9.82 -17.45 -5.60
CA ALA A 59 -9.07 -16.77 -4.54
C ALA A 59 -10.05 -16.23 -3.48
N PRO A 60 -9.75 -16.37 -2.17
CA PRO A 60 -10.52 -15.72 -1.12
C PRO A 60 -10.42 -14.19 -1.29
N LEU A 61 -11.54 -13.49 -1.08
CA LEU A 61 -11.60 -12.04 -0.96
C LEU A 61 -10.48 -11.61 0.02
N ALA A 62 -9.41 -11.01 -0.52
CA ALA A 62 -8.34 -10.51 0.31
C ALA A 62 -8.92 -9.42 1.20
N SER A 63 -8.97 -9.68 2.51
CA SER A 63 -9.31 -8.67 3.51
C SER A 63 -8.44 -7.45 3.30
N ALA A 64 -9.05 -6.26 3.37
CA ALA A 64 -8.42 -4.96 3.13
C ALA A 64 -7.19 -4.66 4.02
N GLU A 65 -6.87 -5.52 4.99
CA GLU A 65 -5.73 -5.39 5.92
C GLU A 65 -4.35 -5.35 5.25
N ASN A 66 -4.20 -5.87 4.02
CA ASN A 66 -2.93 -5.81 3.27
C ASN A 66 -2.98 -4.91 2.04
N ALA A 67 -4.01 -4.07 1.91
CA ALA A 67 -4.07 -3.11 0.82
C ALA A 67 -2.99 -2.03 1.00
N VAL A 68 -2.24 -1.75 -0.06
CA VAL A 68 -1.20 -0.71 -0.07
C VAL A 68 -1.57 0.32 -1.11
N LEU A 69 -1.95 1.55 -0.76
CA LEU A 69 -2.24 2.65 -1.69
C LEU A 69 -1.07 3.62 -1.75
N ARG A 70 -0.59 3.95 -2.94
CA ARG A 70 0.54 4.85 -3.13
C ARG A 70 0.19 5.94 -4.12
N LYS A 71 0.92 7.05 -4.02
CA LYS A 71 0.91 8.09 -5.06
C LYS A 71 1.25 7.46 -6.42
N GLY A 72 0.51 7.84 -7.45
CA GLY A 72 0.66 7.36 -8.82
C GLY A 72 -0.16 6.11 -9.15
N ASP A 73 -0.77 5.46 -8.15
CA ASP A 73 -1.68 4.33 -8.40
C ASP A 73 -2.86 4.81 -9.24
N GLN A 74 -3.20 4.04 -10.28
CA GLN A 74 -4.37 4.26 -11.12
C GLN A 74 -5.56 3.48 -10.56
N LEU A 75 -6.69 4.15 -10.40
CA LEU A 75 -7.91 3.61 -9.86
C LEU A 75 -9.03 3.77 -10.88
N LEU A 76 -9.82 2.71 -11.06
CA LEU A 76 -11.04 2.72 -11.84
C LEU A 76 -12.23 2.91 -10.91
N THR A 77 -13.03 3.96 -11.13
CA THR A 77 -14.29 4.11 -10.40
C THR A 77 -15.27 3.00 -10.80
N LEU A 78 -15.97 2.43 -9.81
CA LEU A 78 -16.98 1.38 -10.05
C LEU A 78 -18.39 1.96 -10.20
N ASP A 79 -18.62 3.18 -9.69
CA ASP A 79 -19.94 3.81 -9.64
C ASP A 79 -20.27 4.64 -10.90
N THR A 80 -19.24 5.00 -11.66
CA THR A 80 -19.32 5.81 -12.89
C THR A 80 -18.70 5.06 -14.05
N VAL A 81 -19.10 5.36 -15.29
CA VAL A 81 -18.66 4.60 -16.47
C VAL A 81 -17.14 4.75 -16.69
N GLY A 82 -16.36 3.85 -16.09
CA GLY A 82 -14.96 3.58 -16.44
C GLY A 82 -13.97 4.73 -16.29
N GLU A 83 -14.26 5.74 -15.45
CA GLU A 83 -13.31 6.83 -15.22
C GLU A 83 -12.09 6.31 -14.46
N THR A 84 -10.91 6.60 -15.02
CA THR A 84 -9.63 6.32 -14.38
C THR A 84 -9.12 7.57 -13.71
N VAL A 85 -8.76 7.45 -12.43
CA VAL A 85 -8.20 8.52 -11.61
C VAL A 85 -6.85 8.11 -11.04
N GLU A 86 -5.96 9.08 -10.88
CA GLU A 86 -4.64 8.87 -10.31
C GLU A 86 -4.58 9.37 -8.86
N VAL A 87 -4.00 8.57 -7.98
CA VAL A 87 -3.78 8.98 -6.58
C VAL A 87 -2.66 10.01 -6.50
N THR A 88 -2.96 11.22 -6.03
CA THR A 88 -1.97 12.31 -6.00
C THR A 88 -0.99 12.24 -4.83
N GLY A 89 -1.37 11.55 -3.75
CA GLY A 89 -0.65 11.54 -2.47
C GLY A 89 -0.89 12.76 -1.60
N SER A 90 -1.86 13.62 -1.96
CA SER A 90 -2.27 14.78 -1.18
C SER A 90 -3.59 14.53 -0.45
N PHE A 91 -3.75 15.16 0.71
CA PHE A 91 -4.95 15.12 1.53
C PHE A 91 -5.46 16.54 1.70
N LEU A 92 -6.69 16.80 1.28
CA LEU A 92 -7.40 18.01 1.64
C LEU A 92 -8.13 17.74 2.96
N ILE A 93 -7.82 18.51 4.00
CA ILE A 93 -8.42 18.34 5.32
C ILE A 93 -9.09 19.62 5.79
N ARG A 94 -10.17 19.45 6.56
CA ARG A 94 -10.72 20.47 7.45
C ARG A 94 -10.30 20.11 8.88
N LEU A 95 -9.52 20.99 9.47
CA LEU A 95 -9.11 20.91 10.86
C LEU A 95 -10.17 21.55 11.76
N GLY A 96 -10.25 21.10 13.00
CA GLY A 96 -11.06 21.75 14.02
C GLY A 96 -10.56 23.16 14.33
N GLN A 97 -11.43 23.96 14.95
CA GLN A 97 -11.07 25.31 15.40
C GLN A 97 -9.84 25.26 16.31
N ASP A 98 -8.98 26.27 16.15
CA ASP A 98 -7.72 26.45 16.91
C ASP A 98 -6.64 25.36 16.71
N VAL A 99 -6.81 24.46 15.74
CA VAL A 99 -5.75 23.49 15.38
C VAL A 99 -4.75 24.15 14.42
N ASP A 100 -3.48 24.20 14.83
CA ASP A 100 -2.41 24.69 13.97
C ASP A 100 -2.04 23.66 12.89
N ALA A 101 -2.24 24.03 11.62
CA ALA A 101 -2.02 23.14 10.49
C ALA A 101 -0.56 22.69 10.33
N SER A 102 0.41 23.53 10.72
CA SER A 102 1.84 23.21 10.59
C SER A 102 2.26 22.19 11.64
N ALA A 103 1.85 22.40 12.89
CA ALA A 103 2.06 21.46 13.99
C ALA A 103 1.37 20.13 13.71
N PHE A 104 0.13 20.17 13.22
CA PHE A 104 -0.61 18.98 12.82
C PHE A 104 0.12 18.19 11.72
N ALA A 105 0.56 18.87 10.66
CA ALA A 105 1.30 18.24 9.57
C ALA A 105 2.60 17.57 10.08
N ALA A 106 3.36 18.25 10.94
CA ALA A 106 4.58 17.71 11.54
C ALA A 106 4.31 16.46 12.40
N GLN A 107 3.25 16.48 13.22
CA GLN A 107 2.85 15.33 14.04
C GLN A 107 2.55 14.09 13.20
N HIS A 108 1.94 14.26 12.04
CA HIS A 108 1.57 13.16 11.14
C HIS A 108 2.65 12.81 10.09
N GLN A 109 3.81 13.49 10.15
CA GLN A 109 4.91 13.36 9.18
C GLN A 109 4.41 13.64 7.75
N LEU A 110 3.68 14.72 7.59
CA LEU A 110 3.14 15.21 6.33
C LEU A 110 3.74 16.58 6.02
N GLU A 111 3.89 16.87 4.74
CA GLU A 111 4.28 18.19 4.24
C GLU A 111 3.04 19.08 4.17
N LEU A 112 3.09 20.26 4.82
CA LEU A 112 2.07 21.28 4.65
C LEU A 112 2.32 22.04 3.34
N VAL A 113 1.41 21.88 2.37
CA VAL A 113 1.50 22.55 1.06
C VAL A 113 0.77 23.88 1.07
N TYR A 114 -0.40 23.93 1.72
CA TYR A 114 -1.24 25.11 1.81
C TYR A 114 -2.10 25.06 3.08
N ALA A 115 -2.36 26.22 3.68
CA ALA A 115 -3.37 26.38 4.73
C ALA A 115 -4.08 27.73 4.59
N SER A 116 -5.39 27.73 4.86
CA SER A 116 -6.20 28.94 4.96
C SER A 116 -7.42 28.69 5.84
N GLY A 117 -7.47 29.36 7.00
CA GLY A 117 -8.47 29.09 8.02
C GLY A 117 -8.37 27.64 8.50
N GLU A 118 -9.50 26.94 8.50
CA GLU A 118 -9.60 25.52 8.91
C GLU A 118 -9.17 24.54 7.80
N ILE A 119 -8.92 25.02 6.57
CA ILE A 119 -8.61 24.14 5.43
C ILE A 119 -7.10 24.04 5.25
N ALA A 120 -6.59 22.82 5.13
CA ALA A 120 -5.19 22.56 4.81
C ALA A 120 -5.05 21.50 3.71
N LEU A 121 -4.05 21.69 2.85
CA LEU A 121 -3.58 20.69 1.90
C LEU A 121 -2.27 20.10 2.43
N LEU A 122 -2.32 18.82 2.79
CA LEU A 122 -1.17 18.06 3.26
C LEU A 122 -0.71 17.07 2.20
N LYS A 123 0.57 16.73 2.21
CA LYS A 123 1.13 15.79 1.25
C LYS A 123 1.98 14.74 1.96
N ALA A 124 1.79 13.48 1.56
CA ALA A 124 2.62 12.40 2.03
C ALA A 124 3.95 12.33 1.27
N GLU A 125 4.97 11.82 1.96
CA GLU A 125 6.24 11.47 1.34
C GLU A 125 6.06 10.42 0.23
N ALA A 126 6.98 10.44 -0.75
CA ALA A 126 6.94 9.52 -1.87
C ALA A 126 7.07 8.06 -1.42
N GLY A 127 6.25 7.17 -1.99
CA GLY A 127 6.29 5.72 -1.72
C GLY A 127 5.62 5.29 -0.41
N ARG A 128 5.17 6.23 0.44
CA ARG A 128 4.42 5.93 1.66
C ARG A 128 3.08 5.27 1.33
N ASN A 129 2.68 4.28 2.13
CA ASN A 129 1.32 3.73 2.06
C ASN A 129 0.33 4.75 2.62
N LEU A 130 -0.63 5.16 1.80
CA LEU A 130 -1.59 6.22 2.08
C LEU A 130 -2.80 5.73 2.86
N LEU A 131 -3.15 4.43 2.83
CA LEU A 131 -4.32 3.92 3.56
C LEU A 131 -4.19 4.08 5.08
N PRO A 132 -3.06 3.70 5.73
CA PRO A 132 -2.90 3.93 7.16
C PRO A 132 -2.88 5.42 7.53
N VAL A 133 -2.37 6.27 6.62
CA VAL A 133 -2.37 7.73 6.81
C VAL A 133 -3.79 8.26 6.77
N LEU A 134 -4.56 7.89 5.74
CA LEU A 134 -5.96 8.27 5.59
C LEU A 134 -6.76 7.84 6.83
N GLN A 135 -6.63 6.58 7.26
CA GLN A 135 -7.30 6.07 8.44
C GLN A 135 -6.88 6.82 9.72
N ALA A 136 -5.61 7.17 9.88
CA ALA A 136 -5.15 7.96 11.02
C ALA A 136 -5.74 9.39 11.03
N LEU A 137 -5.92 9.99 9.86
CA LEU A 137 -6.54 11.30 9.72
C LEU A 137 -8.06 11.24 9.98
N GLU A 138 -8.76 10.26 9.41
CA GLU A 138 -10.21 10.03 9.61
C GLU A 138 -10.57 9.78 11.08
N ASN A 139 -9.69 9.12 11.84
CA ASN A 139 -9.89 8.83 13.26
C ASN A 139 -9.34 9.91 14.20
N SER A 140 -8.77 11.00 13.66
CA SER A 140 -8.24 12.10 14.48
C SER A 140 -9.37 13.01 14.95
N TYR A 141 -9.47 13.25 16.25
CA TYR A 141 -10.44 14.20 16.82
C TYR A 141 -10.19 15.66 16.40
N GLN A 142 -9.01 15.95 15.84
CA GLN A 142 -8.62 17.29 15.35
C GLN A 142 -9.03 17.52 13.89
N VAL A 143 -9.52 16.49 13.20
CA VAL A 143 -9.91 16.55 11.79
C VAL A 143 -11.43 16.38 11.71
N GLU A 144 -12.11 17.36 11.13
CA GLU A 144 -13.55 17.30 10.89
C GLU A 144 -13.88 16.58 9.58
N GLN A 145 -13.00 16.74 8.58
CA GLN A 145 -13.15 16.12 7.28
C GLN A 145 -11.78 15.86 6.65
N VAL A 146 -11.66 14.74 5.94
CA VAL A 146 -10.50 14.41 5.12
C VAL A 146 -10.96 13.89 3.76
N THR A 147 -10.27 14.33 2.72
CA THR A 147 -10.43 13.89 1.34
C THR A 147 -9.06 13.53 0.80
N LEU A 148 -8.89 12.30 0.31
CA LEU A 148 -7.71 11.94 -0.48
C LEU A 148 -7.89 12.52 -1.90
N GLU A 149 -6.95 13.35 -2.33
CA GLU A 149 -7.01 13.99 -3.65
C GLU A 149 -6.71 12.98 -4.77
N LEU A 150 -7.63 12.89 -5.72
CA LEU A 150 -7.56 12.04 -6.90
C LEU A 150 -7.59 12.94 -8.15
N ASN A 151 -6.66 12.72 -9.08
CA ASN A 151 -6.60 13.49 -10.31
C ASN A 151 -7.32 12.73 -11.43
N SER A 152 -8.39 13.29 -11.98
CA SER A 152 -9.00 12.76 -13.20
C SER A 152 -8.33 13.38 -14.43
N GLN A 153 -7.88 12.54 -15.36
CA GLN A 153 -7.29 12.99 -16.61
C GLN A 153 -8.31 13.68 -17.55
N LEU A 154 -9.60 13.64 -17.22
CA LEU A 154 -10.68 14.18 -18.05
C LEU A 154 -10.74 15.71 -18.10
N ASN A 155 -10.18 16.42 -17.10
CA ASN A 155 -10.34 17.87 -16.97
C ASN A 155 -9.06 18.68 -17.24
N GLN A 156 -8.05 18.10 -17.87
CA GLN A 156 -6.89 18.89 -18.30
C GLN A 156 -7.24 19.72 -19.54
N PRO A 157 -7.04 21.05 -19.53
CA PRO A 157 -7.19 21.84 -20.75
C PRO A 157 -6.19 21.37 -21.81
N GLN A 158 -6.66 21.21 -23.05
CA GLN A 158 -5.82 20.90 -24.22
C GLN A 158 -5.01 22.12 -24.68
#